data_AF-A0A950NN46-F1
#
_entry.id   AF-A0A950NN46-F1
#
_cell.length_a   1.000
_cell.length_b   1.000
_cell.length_c   1.000
_cell.angle_alpha   90.00
_cell.angle_beta   90.00
_cell.angle_gamma   90.00
#
_symmetry.space_group_name_H-M   'P 1'
#
loop_
_entity.id
_entity.type
_entity.pdbx_description
1 polymer ?
#
loop_
_entity_poly.entity_id
_entity_poly.type
_entity_poly.pdbx_seq_one_letter_code
_entity_poly.pdbx_strand_id
1 'polypeptide(L)'
;SDGGPLMWPLHTSLLLAKEYAFTGERITAQRAAEIGLANHVCPDGEVLPAALAAAHKIATLPQQAVEATKRVLNLHAERAVLATIDFAMTAESQSFDTADLRANVDRFLGRATPA
;
A
#
# COMPACT_ATOMS: atom_id res chain seq x y z
N SER A 1 8.57 -5.90 -2.85
CA SER A 1 7.31 -5.66 -2.16
C SER A 1 6.97 -4.21 -2.38
N ASP A 2 5.80 -3.93 -2.92
CA ASP A 2 5.27 -2.58 -3.15
C ASP A 2 4.93 -1.81 -1.85
N GLY A 3 5.28 -2.38 -0.68
CA GLY A 3 5.02 -1.82 0.64
C GLY A 3 3.68 -2.23 1.23
N GLY A 4 2.78 -2.84 0.45
CA GLY A 4 1.48 -3.29 0.91
C GLY A 4 1.57 -4.24 2.11
N PRO A 5 2.28 -5.38 2.01
CA PRO A 5 2.44 -6.32 3.13
C PRO A 5 3.11 -5.74 4.37
N LEU A 6 3.92 -4.68 4.23
CA LEU A 6 4.61 -4.03 5.35
C LEU A 6 3.67 -3.09 6.13
N MET A 7 2.72 -2.47 5.44
CA MET A 7 1.93 -1.36 5.97
C MET A 7 0.45 -1.70 6.16
N TRP A 8 -0.14 -2.58 5.34
CA TRP A 8 -1.56 -2.91 5.41
C TRP A 8 -2.00 -3.43 6.78
N PRO A 9 -1.21 -4.24 7.52
CA PRO A 9 -1.59 -4.65 8.88
C PRO A 9 -1.75 -3.49 9.87
N LEU A 10 -1.18 -2.31 9.59
CA LEU A 10 -1.37 -1.10 10.40
C LEU A 10 -2.58 -0.26 9.97
N HIS A 11 -3.04 -0.42 8.73
CA HIS A 11 -4.15 0.34 8.17
C HIS A 11 -5.48 -0.42 8.25
N THR A 12 -5.42 -1.76 8.19
CA THR A 12 -6.60 -2.64 8.12
C THR A 12 -6.40 -3.93 8.92
N SER A 13 -7.42 -4.80 8.91
CA SER A 13 -7.37 -6.12 9.51
C SER A 13 -6.28 -6.99 8.88
N LEU A 14 -5.45 -7.64 9.70
CA LEU A 14 -4.45 -8.61 9.22
C LEU A 14 -5.10 -9.77 8.44
N LEU A 15 -6.36 -10.12 8.74
CA LEU A 15 -7.08 -11.16 8.00
C LEU A 15 -7.40 -10.70 6.57
N LEU A 16 -7.96 -9.50 6.43
CA LEU A 16 -8.29 -8.92 5.12
C LEU A 16 -7.01 -8.62 4.32
N ALA A 17 -5.95 -8.14 4.97
CA ALA A 17 -4.67 -7.92 4.33
C ALA A 17 -4.12 -9.21 3.70
N LYS A 18 -4.22 -10.35 4.39
CA LYS A 18 -3.83 -11.67 3.86
C LYS A 18 -4.70 -12.10 2.69
N GLU A 19 -6.02 -11.97 2.84
CA GLU A 19 -6.97 -12.32 1.78
C GLU A 19 -6.62 -11.60 0.48
N TYR A 20 -6.57 -10.27 0.50
CA TYR A 20 -6.27 -9.48 -0.70
C TYR A 20 -4.84 -9.69 -1.23
N ALA A 21 -3.84 -9.83 -0.34
CA ALA A 21 -2.46 -10.07 -0.77
C ALA A 21 -2.27 -11.44 -1.45
N PHE A 22 -3.05 -12.46 -1.05
CA PHE A 22 -2.94 -13.80 -1.62
C PHE A 22 -3.83 -14.00 -2.85
N THR A 23 -5.02 -13.39 -2.89
CA THR A 23 -5.96 -13.57 -4.00
C THR A 23 -5.73 -12.58 -5.13
N GLY A 24 -5.13 -11.41 -4.84
CA GLY A 24 -5.03 -10.32 -5.81
C GLY A 24 -6.39 -9.73 -6.20
N GLU A 25 -7.44 -9.95 -5.39
CA GLU A 25 -8.78 -9.45 -5.68
C GLU A 25 -8.82 -7.92 -5.71
N ARG A 26 -9.62 -7.37 -6.62
CA ARG A 26 -9.78 -5.93 -6.78
C ARG A 26 -10.58 -5.35 -5.61
N ILE A 27 -10.06 -4.27 -5.04
CA ILE A 27 -10.72 -3.53 -3.96
C ILE A 27 -11.46 -2.33 -4.56
N THR A 28 -12.76 -2.22 -4.31
CA THR A 28 -13.55 -1.03 -4.71
C THR A 28 -13.22 0.17 -3.83
N ALA A 29 -13.51 1.39 -4.31
CA ALA A 29 -13.25 2.61 -3.54
C ALA A 29 -14.00 2.61 -2.19
N GLN A 30 -15.27 2.20 -2.20
CA GLN A 30 -16.11 2.06 -1.00
C GLN A 30 -15.50 1.06 -0.03
N ARG A 31 -15.08 -0.12 -0.52
CA ARG A 31 -14.47 -1.13 0.32
C ARG A 31 -13.16 -0.65 0.93
N ALA A 32 -12.31 0.01 0.14
CA ALA A 32 -11.05 0.57 0.61
C ALA A 32 -11.26 1.56 1.78
N ALA A 33 -12.31 2.38 1.72
CA ALA A 33 -12.65 3.30 2.82
C ALA A 33 -13.19 2.57 4.06
N GLU A 34 -14.07 1.58 3.89
CA GLU A 34 -14.62 0.78 5.00
C GLU A 34 -13.54 0.05 5.80
N ILE A 35 -12.49 -0.43 5.11
CA ILE A 35 -11.44 -1.24 5.73
C ILE A 35 -10.21 -0.43 6.14
N GLY A 36 -10.21 0.90 5.95
CA GLY A 36 -9.12 1.79 6.39
C GLY A 36 -7.94 1.94 5.43
N LEU A 37 -8.05 1.46 4.19
CA LEU A 37 -7.03 1.71 3.14
C LEU A 37 -7.18 3.09 2.48
N ALA A 38 -8.34 3.73 2.60
CA ALA A 38 -8.59 5.09 2.14
C ALA A 38 -9.35 5.90 3.21
N ASN A 39 -9.13 7.22 3.28
CA ASN A 39 -9.84 8.06 4.23
C ASN A 39 -11.27 8.41 3.76
N HIS A 40 -11.44 8.68 2.46
CA HIS A 40 -12.69 9.17 1.88
C HIS A 40 -12.89 8.61 0.46
N VAL A 41 -14.16 8.48 0.06
CA VAL A 41 -14.57 8.23 -1.33
C VAL A 41 -15.24 9.51 -1.85
N CYS A 42 -14.95 9.89 -3.09
CA CYS A 42 -15.53 11.04 -3.75
C CYS A 42 -15.96 10.68 -5.17
N PRO A 43 -16.81 11.50 -5.82
CA PRO A 43 -17.16 11.33 -7.22
C PRO A 43 -15.94 11.37 -8.15
N ASP A 44 -16.09 10.76 -9.32
CA ASP A 44 -15.08 10.78 -10.36
C ASP A 44 -14.73 12.22 -10.76
N GLY A 45 -13.43 12.51 -10.85
CA GLY A 45 -12.93 13.86 -11.15
C GLY A 45 -12.78 14.80 -9.94
N GLU A 46 -13.28 14.43 -8.76
CA GLU A 46 -13.24 15.29 -7.57
C GLU A 46 -12.11 14.97 -6.58
N VAL A 47 -11.34 13.89 -6.83
CA VAL A 47 -10.27 13.43 -5.94
C VAL A 47 -9.26 14.53 -5.63
N LEU A 48 -8.76 15.22 -6.66
CA LEU A 48 -7.74 16.26 -6.49
C LEU A 48 -8.29 17.49 -5.74
N PRO A 49 -9.44 18.08 -6.13
CA PRO A 49 -10.06 19.14 -5.35
C PRO A 49 -10.30 18.77 -3.87
N ALA A 50 -10.81 17.57 -3.59
CA ALA A 50 -11.05 17.10 -2.22
C ALA A 50 -9.76 16.94 -1.42
N ALA A 51 -8.71 16.36 -2.03
CA ALA A 51 -7.40 16.21 -1.40
C ALA A 51 -6.75 17.57 -1.10
N LEU A 52 -6.83 18.53 -2.03
CA LEU A 52 -6.32 19.89 -1.83
C LEU A 52 -7.08 20.62 -0.74
N ALA A 53 -8.41 20.47 -0.66
CA ALA A 53 -9.19 21.05 0.43
C ALA A 53 -8.75 20.52 1.81
N ALA A 54 -8.49 19.21 1.92
CA ALA A 54 -7.95 18.61 3.14
C ALA A 54 -6.54 19.14 3.46
N ALA A 55 -5.66 19.23 2.45
CA ALA A 55 -4.31 19.76 2.61
C ALA A 55 -4.32 21.23 3.05
N HIS A 56 -5.18 22.07 2.47
CA HIS A 56 -5.36 23.47 2.87
C HIS A 56 -5.85 23.58 4.31
N LYS A 57 -6.79 22.72 4.73
CA LYS A 57 -7.23 22.67 6.13
C LYS A 57 -6.09 22.30 7.09
N ILE A 58 -5.20 21.38 6.71
CA ILE A 58 -4.01 21.06 7.52
C ILE A 58 -3.05 22.24 7.56
N ALA A 59 -2.87 22.95 6.44
CA ALA A 59 -1.96 24.08 6.32
C ALA A 59 -2.37 25.31 7.15
N THR A 60 -3.62 25.40 7.63
CA THR A 60 -4.03 26.47 8.56
C THR A 60 -3.67 26.18 10.02
N LEU A 61 -3.19 24.97 10.34
CA LEU A 61 -2.85 24.57 11.69
C LEU A 61 -1.41 25.01 12.06
N PRO A 62 -1.08 25.16 13.36
CA PRO A 62 0.28 25.45 13.79
C PRO A 62 1.28 24.42 13.28
N GLN A 63 2.24 24.85 12.47
CA GLN A 63 3.19 23.96 11.76
C GLN A 63 3.88 22.98 12.70
N GLN A 64 4.46 23.48 13.81
CA GLN A 64 5.17 22.64 14.79
C GLN A 64 4.28 21.53 15.35
N ALA A 65 3.01 21.82 15.63
CA ALA A 65 2.08 20.84 16.18
C ALA A 65 1.74 19.75 15.17
N VAL A 66 1.54 20.12 13.90
CA VAL A 66 1.29 19.17 12.80
C VAL A 66 2.51 18.26 12.59
N GLU A 67 3.71 18.84 12.53
CA GLU A 67 4.95 18.10 12.33
C GLU A 67 5.24 17.12 13.48
N ALA A 68 5.11 17.57 14.72
CA ALA A 68 5.31 16.72 15.90
C ALA A 68 4.31 15.56 15.92
N THR A 69 3.02 15.84 15.65
CA THR A 69 1.97 14.83 15.59
C THR A 69 2.26 13.81 14.49
N LYS A 70 2.60 14.28 13.28
CA LYS A 70 2.97 13.41 12.15
C LYS A 70 4.18 12.53 12.49
N ARG A 71 5.20 13.08 13.17
CA ARG A 71 6.39 12.31 13.56
C ARG A 71 6.01 11.18 14.52
N VAL A 72 5.23 11.46 15.56
CA VAL A 72 4.80 10.44 16.52
C VAL A 72 4.00 9.32 15.85
N LEU A 73 3.06 9.67 14.97
CA LEU A 73 2.28 8.68 14.21
C LEU A 73 3.20 7.81 13.33
N ASN A 74 4.13 8.44 12.60
CA ASN A 74 5.04 7.72 11.71
C ASN A 74 6.05 6.81 12.44
N LEU A 75 6.33 7.02 13.73
CA LEU A 75 7.17 6.10 14.51
C LEU A 75 6.54 4.70 14.62
N HIS A 76 5.21 4.57 14.59
CA HIS A 76 4.55 3.26 14.58
C HIS A 76 4.81 2.52 13.26
N ALA A 77 4.69 3.23 12.13
CA ALA A 77 5.00 2.71 10.81
C ALA A 77 6.47 2.29 10.69
N GLU A 78 7.38 3.18 11.12
CA GLU A 78 8.82 2.93 11.10
C GLU A 78 9.18 1.65 11.86
N ARG A 79 8.63 1.46 13.07
CA ARG A 79 8.86 0.23 13.87
C ARG A 79 8.36 -1.03 13.18
N ALA A 80 7.16 -1.01 12.59
CA ALA A 80 6.61 -2.19 11.91
C ALA A 80 7.40 -2.56 10.65
N VAL A 81 7.81 -1.55 9.87
CA VAL A 81 8.65 -1.74 8.68
C VAL A 81 10.01 -2.29 9.08
N LEU A 82 10.71 -1.66 10.03
CA LEU A 82 12.04 -2.11 10.46
C LEU A 82 12.03 -3.54 11.01
N ALA A 83 10.93 -4.00 11.60
CA ALA A 83 10.80 -5.36 12.11
C ALA A 83 10.68 -6.44 11.01
N THR A 84 10.35 -6.07 9.77
CA THR A 84 9.97 -7.02 8.71
C THR A 84 10.67 -6.80 7.37
N ILE A 85 11.29 -5.63 7.16
CA ILE A 85 11.86 -5.22 5.88
C ILE A 85 12.98 -6.15 5.38
N ASP A 86 13.84 -6.65 6.27
CA ASP A 86 14.96 -7.53 5.90
C ASP A 86 14.47 -8.83 5.26
N PHE A 87 13.44 -9.44 5.84
CA PHE A 87 12.81 -10.63 5.28
C PHE A 87 12.14 -10.30 3.95
N ALA A 88 11.37 -9.20 3.90
CA ALA A 88 10.66 -8.80 2.69
C ALA A 88 11.60 -8.55 1.50
N MET A 89 12.73 -7.87 1.73
CA MET A 89 13.75 -7.62 0.72
C MET A 89 14.45 -8.90 0.27
N THR A 90 14.79 -9.78 1.22
CA THR A 90 15.43 -11.08 0.90
C THR A 90 14.49 -11.95 0.06
N ALA A 91 13.23 -12.09 0.48
CA ALA A 91 12.24 -12.90 -0.22
C ALA A 91 11.93 -12.34 -1.63
N GLU A 92 11.86 -11.02 -1.77
CA GLU A 92 11.72 -10.38 -3.08
C GLU A 92 12.92 -10.66 -3.99
N SER A 93 14.15 -10.49 -3.48
CA SER A 93 15.36 -10.79 -4.24
C SER A 93 15.38 -12.24 -4.72
N GLN A 94 15.03 -13.19 -3.85
CA GLN A 94 14.96 -14.61 -4.21
C GLN A 94 13.90 -14.89 -5.28
N SER A 95 12.77 -14.18 -5.22
CA SER A 95 11.68 -14.35 -6.18
C SER A 95 12.10 -13.96 -7.60
N PHE A 96 13.01 -12.97 -7.75
CA PHE A 96 13.52 -12.55 -9.06
C PHE A 96 14.28 -13.65 -9.82
N ASP A 97 14.92 -14.57 -9.10
CA ASP A 97 15.72 -15.63 -9.70
C ASP A 97 14.91 -16.89 -10.03
N THR A 98 13.63 -16.93 -9.64
CA THR A 98 12.78 -18.11 -9.84
C THR A 98 12.43 -18.33 -11.32
N ALA A 99 12.33 -19.61 -11.70
CA ALA A 99 11.86 -19.99 -13.04
C ALA A 99 10.41 -19.53 -13.28
N ASP A 100 9.58 -19.54 -12.25
CA ASP A 100 8.17 -19.14 -12.32
C ASP A 100 8.01 -17.66 -12.65
N LEU A 101 8.80 -16.77 -12.03
CA LEU A 101 8.74 -15.35 -12.38
C LEU A 101 9.15 -15.14 -13.84
N ARG A 102 10.22 -15.81 -14.30
CA ARG A 102 10.68 -15.71 -15.69
C ARG A 102 9.58 -16.14 -16.67
N ALA A 103 8.93 -17.28 -16.42
CA ALA A 103 7.81 -17.76 -17.22
C ALA A 103 6.62 -16.80 -17.21
N ASN A 104 6.31 -16.19 -16.07
CA ASN A 104 5.25 -15.19 -15.96
C ASN A 104 5.56 -13.93 -16.77
N VAL A 105 6.80 -13.45 -16.72
CA VAL A 105 7.26 -12.30 -17.52
C VAL A 105 7.21 -12.62 -19.02
N ASP A 106 7.67 -13.79 -19.44
CA ASP A 106 7.62 -14.20 -20.84
C ASP A 106 6.20 -14.30 -21.37
N ARG A 107 5.27 -14.84 -20.56
CA ARG A 107 3.83 -14.84 -20.89
C ARG A 107 3.27 -13.43 -20.99
N PHE A 108 3.62 -12.54 -20.06
CA PHE A 108 3.15 -11.15 -20.06
C PHE A 108 3.68 -10.37 -21.28
N LEU A 109 4.93 -10.60 -21.67
CA LEU A 109 5.56 -9.97 -22.83
C LEU A 109 5.20 -10.65 -24.18
N GLY A 110 4.36 -11.68 -24.16
CA GLY A 110 3.97 -12.42 -25.36
C GLY A 110 5.12 -13.21 -26.01
N ARG A 111 6.19 -13.51 -25.27
CA ARG A 111 7.38 -14.25 -25.73
C ARG A 111 7.28 -15.75 -25.50
N ALA A 112 6.21 -16.23 -24.88
CA ALA A 112 6.01 -17.65 -24.62
C ALA A 112 5.72 -18.42 -25.91
N THR A 113 6.53 -19.44 -26.20
CA THR A 113 6.23 -20.46 -27.22
C THR A 113 4.97 -21.21 -26.80
N PRO A 114 3.96 -21.37 -27.69
CA PRO A 114 2.76 -22.12 -27.34
C PRO A 114 3.12 -23.59 -27.07
N ALA A 115 2.50 -24.16 -26.03
CA ALA A 115 2.52 -25.58 -25.72
C ALA A 115 1.53 -26.36 -26.60
#